data_AF-C6LJJ2-F1
#
_entry.id   AF-C6LJJ2-F1
#
_cell.length_a   1.000
_cell.length_b   1.000
_cell.length_c   1.000
_cell.angle_alpha   90.00
_cell.angle_beta   90.00
_cell.angle_gamma   90.00
#
_symmetry.space_group_name_H-M   'P 1'
#
loop_
_entity.id
_entity.type
_entity.pdbx_description
1 polymer ?
#
loop_
_entity_poly.entity_id
_entity_poly.type
_entity_poly.pdbx_seq_one_letter_code
_entity_poly.pdbx_strand_id
1 'polypeptide(L)'
;GTREVRTQQLSDDPGRHGRFAAVDGWVYTRPCKTENQDVLLRVPKTSYFRTRYREMSIPMAPSSEIFIDDILKKSLIFKEKRLDLIGRNIMSEMLKKWYSGKVCLLNDTEVDFDAEIQFNEYHQGIITIYGVTREILLNAEHGVYNSAIMLLKNKKYISIFDLYVKKGSANSKIIDGETVFDCGTITAVSSIILKGNRPYSTKDTFQELFMEITDGCELIGLCPYDLSKNYLDIMMYKNIEIPIQRSMIYVNTVEGEFRFSVYPEYKCSKDSFSLGFAHKIQFKPQKALRVTEIRETLIKLTSFFTILCGETVTINKLSGMEQVNPKPEIADFIGICNYEKDKLNALDNSGIDTTSFKRLSIFKISDFSDLEKAMNFWFEHYENLYNAQKAYSRILLDEELKVVSVNKFLAAMQLIEGYSQAYADEKKEIEDFEKWKADFLLKLDRMENIKEEDIEIIRDGLGFSGISFRKAVKEFFYAGSSCIETMSKTAFFQKHNTLIDNIVNDRNFYTHSSNRITVRLDFNEMINVATICKELFRVLVLNDMGIAQSVLLQRFGHSRLSVAIFERILGIKWCVPEDICGYDKTMWNFFDSSISD
;
A
#
# COMPACT_ATOMS: atom_id res chain seq x y z
N GLY A 1 -46.27 -16.21 49.06
CA GLY A 1 -45.94 -17.32 49.95
C GLY A 1 -44.53 -17.76 49.65
N THR A 2 -43.67 -17.66 50.66
CA THR A 2 -42.28 -18.11 50.73
C THR A 2 -42.06 -19.54 50.21
N ARG A 3 -40.94 -19.78 49.51
CA ARG A 3 -39.83 -20.58 50.07
C ARG A 3 -38.59 -20.57 49.18
N GLU A 4 -37.48 -20.18 49.81
CA GLU A 4 -36.13 -20.54 49.42
C GLU A 4 -35.95 -22.06 49.46
N VAL A 5 -35.07 -22.58 48.59
CA VAL A 5 -34.23 -23.73 48.90
C VAL A 5 -32.79 -23.34 48.57
N ARG A 6 -31.98 -23.13 49.61
CA ARG A 6 -30.53 -23.25 49.56
C ARG A 6 -30.17 -24.70 49.90
N THR A 7 -29.25 -25.28 49.16
CA THR A 7 -28.37 -26.36 49.65
C THR A 7 -26.94 -26.07 49.19
N GLN A 8 -26.02 -26.15 50.16
CA GLN A 8 -24.57 -26.02 50.02
C GLN A 8 -23.94 -27.36 49.57
N GLN A 9 -22.74 -27.27 48.94
CA GLN A 9 -21.57 -28.20 49.01
C GLN A 9 -21.79 -29.67 48.55
N LEU A 10 -20.96 -30.39 47.78
CA LEU A 10 -19.50 -30.55 47.68
C LEU A 10 -19.18 -31.45 46.43
N SER A 11 -17.96 -31.29 45.90
CA SER A 11 -17.03 -32.25 45.27
C SER A 11 -17.37 -33.16 44.04
N ASP A 12 -16.31 -33.33 43.21
CA ASP A 12 -15.92 -34.49 42.39
C ASP A 12 -16.27 -34.59 40.87
N ASP A 13 -15.43 -33.94 40.06
CA ASP A 13 -14.60 -34.47 38.93
C ASP A 13 -15.28 -35.13 37.68
N PRO A 14 -14.55 -35.55 36.61
CA PRO A 14 -14.36 -34.77 35.37
C PRO A 14 -14.71 -35.51 34.04
N GLY A 15 -14.57 -34.77 32.93
CA GLY A 15 -14.15 -35.33 31.63
C GLY A 15 -15.22 -35.88 30.67
N ARG A 16 -15.28 -35.32 29.45
CA ARG A 16 -15.14 -36.08 28.18
C ARG A 16 -15.13 -35.19 26.94
N HIS A 17 -14.20 -35.53 26.06
CA HIS A 17 -13.90 -35.00 24.74
C HIS A 17 -15.05 -34.98 23.74
N GLY A 18 -14.87 -34.17 22.69
CA GLY A 18 -15.57 -34.29 21.42
C GLY A 18 -14.95 -33.45 20.32
N ARG A 19 -13.80 -33.89 19.77
CA ARG A 19 -13.40 -33.59 18.38
C ARG A 19 -14.35 -34.34 17.45
N PHE A 20 -14.81 -33.72 16.36
CA PHE A 20 -15.25 -34.46 15.18
C PHE A 20 -14.80 -33.78 13.89
N ALA A 21 -14.25 -34.64 13.02
CA ALA A 21 -13.71 -34.38 11.71
C ALA A 21 -14.80 -34.23 10.64
N ALA A 22 -14.43 -33.59 9.54
CA ALA A 22 -15.21 -33.53 8.30
C ALA A 22 -15.09 -34.84 7.52
N VAL A 23 -16.23 -35.39 7.06
CA VAL A 23 -16.33 -36.33 5.93
C VAL A 23 -17.68 -36.11 5.22
N ASP A 24 -17.59 -35.95 3.89
CA ASP A 24 -18.55 -36.11 2.79
C ASP A 24 -20.03 -35.74 2.92
N GLY A 25 -20.48 -34.95 1.94
CA GLY A 25 -21.77 -34.28 1.93
C GLY A 25 -22.97 -35.16 1.67
N TRP A 26 -24.10 -34.81 2.30
CA TRP A 26 -25.46 -35.00 1.80
C TRP A 26 -26.31 -33.83 2.29
N VAL A 27 -27.02 -33.19 1.36
CA VAL A 27 -28.03 -32.17 1.61
C VAL A 27 -29.27 -32.86 2.20
N TYR A 28 -29.75 -32.38 3.35
CA TYR A 28 -31.10 -32.65 3.81
C TYR A 28 -31.84 -31.32 4.03
N THR A 29 -32.64 -30.92 3.05
CA THR A 29 -33.64 -29.85 3.20
C THR A 29 -35.02 -30.46 3.38
N ARG A 30 -35.77 -29.92 4.37
CA ARG A 30 -37.20 -29.52 4.35
C ARG A 30 -37.88 -29.75 5.72
N PRO A 31 -39.07 -29.16 5.99
CA PRO A 31 -39.49 -27.77 5.80
C PRO A 31 -40.29 -27.27 7.04
N CYS A 32 -40.66 -25.99 7.13
CA CYS A 32 -42.07 -25.60 7.40
C CYS A 32 -42.29 -24.07 7.47
N LYS A 33 -43.21 -23.65 6.57
CA LYS A 33 -44.29 -22.66 6.74
C LYS A 33 -43.96 -21.21 7.12
N THR A 34 -43.94 -20.38 6.09
CA THR A 34 -44.41 -18.98 6.08
C THR A 34 -45.93 -18.91 6.14
N GLU A 35 -46.47 -18.00 6.96
CA GLU A 35 -47.71 -17.25 6.66
C GLU A 35 -47.52 -15.78 7.08
N ASN A 36 -48.16 -14.90 6.29
CA ASN A 36 -47.94 -13.46 6.17
C ASN A 36 -48.75 -12.62 7.17
N GLN A 37 -48.24 -11.43 7.50
CA GLN A 37 -48.87 -10.09 7.36
C GLN A 37 -48.58 -9.08 8.50
N ASP A 38 -48.45 -7.83 8.06
CA ASP A 38 -48.62 -6.54 8.73
C ASP A 38 -47.42 -5.70 9.22
N VAL A 39 -47.51 -4.43 8.77
CA VAL A 39 -46.65 -3.25 8.94
C VAL A 39 -47.06 -2.49 10.20
N LEU A 40 -46.12 -1.89 10.95
CA LEU A 40 -46.30 -0.59 11.65
C LEU A 40 -45.00 -0.04 12.29
N LEU A 41 -44.81 1.28 12.18
CA LEU A 41 -43.67 2.09 12.67
C LEU A 41 -43.84 2.58 14.12
N ARG A 42 -42.78 2.52 14.98
CA ARG A 42 -42.23 3.65 15.79
C ARG A 42 -41.03 3.27 16.70
N VAL A 43 -40.19 4.29 16.93
CA VAL A 43 -38.84 4.41 17.57
C VAL A 43 -38.97 4.57 19.12
N PRO A 44 -37.90 4.69 19.97
CA PRO A 44 -36.79 3.80 20.42
C PRO A 44 -36.77 3.55 21.97
N LYS A 45 -35.88 2.67 22.49
CA LYS A 45 -34.93 2.93 23.62
C LYS A 45 -34.16 1.68 24.08
N THR A 46 -32.83 1.81 24.03
CA THR A 46 -31.78 1.24 24.91
C THR A 46 -31.66 -0.28 25.15
N SER A 47 -30.39 -0.71 25.27
CA SER A 47 -29.85 -1.95 25.88
C SER A 47 -29.66 -3.18 24.97
N TYR A 48 -28.42 -3.29 24.48
CA TYR A 48 -27.48 -4.43 24.59
C TYR A 48 -27.86 -5.91 24.30
N PHE A 49 -26.92 -6.51 23.55
CA PHE A 49 -26.29 -7.85 23.66
C PHE A 49 -26.80 -9.07 22.85
N ARG A 50 -25.88 -9.52 21.96
CA ARG A 50 -25.40 -10.90 21.63
C ARG A 50 -26.42 -11.98 21.22
N THR A 51 -26.14 -12.92 20.32
CA THR A 51 -25.00 -13.40 19.49
C THR A 51 -25.66 -14.31 18.43
N ARG A 52 -25.06 -14.79 17.34
CA ARG A 52 -24.00 -15.82 17.26
C ARG A 52 -23.72 -16.07 15.77
N TYR A 53 -22.45 -16.19 15.43
CA TYR A 53 -21.88 -16.76 14.21
C TYR A 53 -22.38 -16.24 12.86
N ARG A 54 -21.50 -15.49 12.20
CA ARG A 54 -21.09 -15.86 10.83
C ARG A 54 -19.61 -15.63 10.70
N GLU A 55 -18.93 -16.65 10.20
CA GLU A 55 -17.58 -16.57 9.65
C GLU A 55 -17.50 -15.34 8.75
N MET A 56 -16.57 -14.43 9.06
CA MET A 56 -16.10 -13.49 8.07
C MET A 56 -14.93 -14.16 7.37
N SER A 57 -15.20 -14.79 6.23
CA SER A 57 -14.23 -14.86 5.16
C SER A 57 -13.92 -13.42 4.76
N ILE A 58 -12.70 -12.98 5.07
CA ILE A 58 -12.15 -11.75 4.50
C ILE A 58 -11.72 -12.14 3.10
N PRO A 59 -12.35 -11.65 2.02
CA PRO A 59 -11.73 -11.79 0.71
C PRO A 59 -10.40 -11.02 0.77
N MET A 60 -9.30 -11.75 0.64
CA MET A 60 -7.99 -11.17 0.34
C MET A 60 -8.07 -10.58 -1.06
N ALA A 61 -8.54 -9.34 -1.14
CA ALA A 61 -8.51 -8.58 -2.36
C ALA A 61 -7.18 -7.82 -2.42
N PRO A 62 -6.39 -7.92 -3.52
CA PRO A 62 -5.29 -7.02 -3.77
C PRO A 62 -5.80 -5.57 -3.73
N SER A 63 -4.94 -4.62 -3.37
CA SER A 63 -5.30 -3.20 -3.19
C SER A 63 -5.94 -2.51 -4.41
N SER A 64 -6.10 -3.21 -5.54
CA SER A 64 -6.87 -2.78 -6.72
C SER A 64 -8.39 -3.01 -6.65
N GLU A 65 -8.92 -3.59 -5.57
CA GLU A 65 -10.31 -4.08 -5.53
C GLU A 65 -11.16 -3.54 -4.36
N ILE A 66 -11.00 -2.25 -4.02
CA ILE A 66 -11.97 -1.58 -3.15
C ILE A 66 -12.96 -0.81 -4.01
N PHE A 67 -13.99 -1.49 -4.53
CA PHE A 67 -15.19 -0.79 -5.01
C PHE A 67 -16.19 -0.66 -3.88
N ILE A 68 -16.46 0.59 -3.51
CA ILE A 68 -17.58 0.98 -2.64
C ILE A 68 -18.86 0.72 -3.42
N ASP A 69 -19.53 -0.39 -3.09
CA ASP A 69 -20.81 -0.75 -3.65
C ASP A 69 -21.90 0.28 -3.22
N ASP A 70 -22.87 0.58 -4.08
CA ASP A 70 -23.91 1.59 -3.82
C ASP A 70 -24.85 1.21 -2.64
N ILE A 71 -24.69 0.02 -2.07
CA ILE A 71 -25.30 -0.43 -0.81
C ILE A 71 -24.58 0.17 0.42
N LEU A 72 -23.26 0.42 0.34
CA LEU A 72 -22.48 1.09 1.40
C LEU A 72 -22.80 2.59 1.54
N LYS A 73 -23.42 3.21 0.54
CA LYS A 73 -23.96 4.58 0.68
C LYS A 73 -25.14 4.68 1.64
N LYS A 74 -25.84 3.58 1.94
CA LYS A 74 -27.00 3.59 2.85
C LYS A 74 -26.69 3.24 4.31
N SER A 75 -25.51 2.70 4.62
CA SER A 75 -25.12 2.35 6.00
C SER A 75 -24.27 3.41 6.72
N LEU A 76 -23.90 4.50 6.06
CA LEU A 76 -23.16 5.61 6.65
C LEU A 76 -23.97 6.91 6.59
N ILE A 77 -25.06 6.97 7.33
CA ILE A 77 -25.70 8.24 7.69
C ILE A 77 -25.59 8.39 9.21
N PHE A 78 -24.47 8.94 9.67
CA PHE A 78 -24.44 9.66 10.95
C PHE A 78 -24.55 11.15 10.67
N LYS A 79 -25.48 11.75 11.42
CA LYS A 79 -26.00 13.10 11.25
C LYS A 79 -24.92 14.18 11.45
N GLU A 80 -24.83 15.01 10.42
CA GLU A 80 -24.57 16.45 10.44
C GLU A 80 -23.17 16.93 10.91
N LYS A 81 -22.28 17.11 9.94
CA LYS A 81 -22.10 18.44 9.31
C LYS A 81 -21.60 18.30 7.87
N ARG A 82 -22.29 19.01 6.97
CA ARG A 82 -21.99 19.16 5.54
C ARG A 82 -20.69 19.94 5.33
N LEU A 83 -19.67 19.29 4.79
CA LEU A 83 -18.52 19.80 4.03
C LEU A 83 -17.82 18.53 3.55
N ASP A 84 -18.05 18.04 2.33
CA ASP A 84 -17.06 18.20 1.25
C ASP A 84 -17.64 17.79 -0.12
N LEU A 85 -18.90 18.16 -0.41
CA LEU A 85 -19.46 17.96 -1.75
C LEU A 85 -18.97 19.00 -2.77
N ILE A 86 -18.33 20.08 -2.31
CA ILE A 86 -17.87 21.20 -3.14
C ILE A 86 -16.45 20.94 -3.68
N GLY A 87 -15.61 20.17 -2.97
CA GLY A 87 -14.27 19.78 -3.44
C GLY A 87 -14.26 18.72 -4.54
N ARG A 88 -15.26 17.83 -4.57
CA ARG A 88 -15.36 16.77 -5.60
C ARG A 88 -15.84 17.26 -6.97
N ASN A 89 -16.56 18.38 -7.01
CA ASN A 89 -17.04 18.96 -8.27
C ASN A 89 -15.96 19.77 -9.01
N ILE A 90 -14.94 20.27 -8.32
CA ILE A 90 -13.89 21.10 -8.93
C ILE A 90 -12.74 20.24 -9.49
N MET A 91 -12.56 18.99 -9.02
CA MET A 91 -11.59 18.04 -9.59
C MET A 91 -12.08 17.25 -10.81
N SER A 92 -13.36 17.40 -11.19
CA SER A 92 -13.99 16.69 -12.31
C SER A 92 -13.61 17.23 -13.70
N GLU A 93 -12.85 18.31 -13.80
CA GLU A 93 -12.45 18.94 -15.07
C GLU A 93 -11.01 18.62 -15.52
N MET A 94 -10.30 17.69 -14.86
CA MET A 94 -9.05 17.16 -15.42
C MET A 94 -9.36 16.17 -16.54
N LEU A 95 -9.02 16.57 -17.77
CA LEU A 95 -9.03 15.81 -19.03
C LEU A 95 -9.13 14.29 -18.85
N LYS A 96 -10.35 13.75 -18.82
CA LYS A 96 -10.57 12.29 -18.84
C LYS A 96 -9.99 11.75 -20.15
N LYS A 97 -8.90 10.98 -20.07
CA LYS A 97 -8.43 10.19 -21.21
C LYS A 97 -9.61 9.32 -21.67
N TRP A 98 -10.04 9.51 -22.90
CA TRP A 98 -11.17 8.81 -23.50
C TRP A 98 -10.74 8.15 -24.80
N TYR A 99 -11.15 6.90 -24.97
CA TYR A 99 -10.89 6.12 -26.17
C TYR A 99 -12.19 5.54 -26.70
N SER A 100 -12.36 5.55 -28.01
CA SER A 100 -13.46 4.87 -28.70
C SER A 100 -12.93 4.03 -29.84
N GLY A 101 -13.56 2.88 -30.06
CA GLY A 101 -13.14 1.90 -31.04
C GLY A 101 -14.12 0.75 -31.15
N LYS A 102 -13.66 -0.33 -31.79
CA LYS A 102 -14.40 -1.59 -31.90
C LYS A 102 -13.67 -2.68 -31.14
N VAL A 103 -14.35 -3.37 -30.23
CA VAL A 103 -13.85 -4.61 -29.65
C VAL A 103 -13.84 -5.64 -30.75
N CYS A 104 -12.65 -6.17 -31.04
CA CYS A 104 -12.44 -7.20 -32.05
C CYS A 104 -12.26 -8.60 -31.43
N LEU A 105 -11.83 -8.66 -30.17
CA LEU A 105 -11.68 -9.93 -29.43
C LEU A 105 -12.17 -9.79 -27.99
N LEU A 106 -12.89 -10.79 -27.52
CA LEU A 106 -13.18 -11.06 -26.10
C LEU A 106 -12.57 -12.41 -25.74
N ASN A 107 -11.54 -12.42 -24.90
CA ASN A 107 -10.59 -13.53 -24.80
C ASN A 107 -10.11 -13.94 -26.20
N ASP A 108 -10.43 -15.16 -26.65
CA ASP A 108 -10.12 -15.69 -27.97
C ASP A 108 -11.32 -15.64 -28.95
N THR A 109 -12.45 -15.06 -28.55
CA THR A 109 -13.68 -14.99 -29.37
C THR A 109 -13.66 -13.73 -30.24
N GLU A 110 -13.71 -13.89 -31.56
CA GLU A 110 -13.86 -12.79 -32.52
C GLU A 110 -15.25 -12.15 -32.40
N VAL A 111 -15.26 -10.82 -32.31
CA VAL A 111 -16.46 -10.00 -32.15
C VAL A 111 -16.32 -8.70 -32.93
N ASP A 112 -17.42 -7.98 -33.16
CA ASP A 112 -17.40 -6.64 -33.76
C ASP A 112 -18.42 -5.74 -33.05
N PHE A 113 -18.01 -5.20 -31.90
CA PHE A 113 -18.88 -4.35 -31.07
C PHE A 113 -18.24 -2.98 -30.85
N ASP A 114 -19.04 -1.92 -30.89
CA ASP A 114 -18.56 -0.58 -30.54
C ASP A 114 -18.24 -0.52 -29.03
N ALA A 115 -17.15 0.15 -28.66
CA ALA A 115 -16.80 0.34 -27.28
C ALA A 115 -16.11 1.67 -26.99
N GLU A 116 -16.24 2.07 -25.74
CA GLU A 116 -15.58 3.24 -25.17
C GLU A 116 -14.86 2.89 -23.87
N ILE A 117 -13.73 3.55 -23.63
CA ILE A 117 -12.97 3.45 -22.38
C ILE A 117 -12.84 4.84 -21.77
N GLN A 118 -13.24 4.96 -20.51
CA GLN A 118 -13.04 6.14 -19.67
C GLN A 118 -12.23 5.75 -18.44
N PHE A 119 -11.32 6.60 -18.00
CA PHE A 119 -10.54 6.35 -16.78
C PHE A 119 -11.19 7.05 -15.58
N ASN A 120 -11.29 6.33 -14.46
CA ASN A 120 -11.72 6.90 -13.19
C ASN A 120 -10.55 7.57 -12.44
N GLU A 121 -10.81 8.09 -11.24
CA GLU A 121 -9.81 8.74 -10.37
C GLU A 121 -8.70 7.79 -9.89
N TYR A 122 -8.90 6.47 -10.00
CA TYR A 122 -7.94 5.42 -9.67
C TYR A 122 -7.24 4.86 -10.92
N HIS A 123 -7.32 5.57 -12.05
CA HIS A 123 -6.77 5.15 -13.35
C HIS A 123 -7.21 3.74 -13.80
N GLN A 124 -8.35 3.27 -13.30
CA GLN A 124 -8.99 2.06 -13.81
C GLN A 124 -9.80 2.43 -15.04
N GLY A 125 -9.68 1.63 -16.10
CA GLY A 125 -10.50 1.80 -17.29
C GLY A 125 -11.89 1.24 -17.05
N ILE A 126 -12.89 2.10 -17.20
CA ILE A 126 -14.31 1.76 -17.30
C ILE A 126 -14.61 1.56 -18.79
N ILE A 127 -14.84 0.31 -19.18
CA ILE A 127 -15.08 -0.10 -20.55
C ILE A 127 -16.58 -0.31 -20.74
N THR A 128 -17.17 0.38 -21.71
CA THR A 128 -18.56 0.17 -22.11
C THR A 128 -18.59 -0.43 -23.51
N ILE A 129 -19.17 -1.62 -23.65
CA ILE A 129 -19.30 -2.34 -24.93
C ILE A 129 -20.78 -2.34 -25.31
N TYR A 130 -21.08 -1.85 -26.52
CA TYR A 130 -22.44 -1.64 -27.02
C TYR A 130 -22.81 -2.67 -28.07
N GLY A 131 -24.12 -2.91 -28.22
CA GLY A 131 -24.63 -3.76 -29.30
C GLY A 131 -24.33 -5.24 -29.13
N VAL A 132 -24.06 -5.72 -27.91
CA VAL A 132 -23.68 -7.12 -27.69
C VAL A 132 -24.86 -8.06 -27.89
N THR A 133 -24.58 -9.27 -28.37
CA THR A 133 -25.60 -10.31 -28.52
C THR A 133 -25.99 -10.89 -27.16
N ARG A 134 -27.16 -11.56 -27.10
CA ARG A 134 -27.66 -12.19 -25.87
C ARG A 134 -26.68 -13.22 -25.30
N GLU A 135 -26.02 -14.00 -26.15
CA GLU A 135 -25.04 -15.01 -25.73
C GLU A 135 -23.81 -14.36 -25.08
N ILE A 136 -23.24 -13.34 -25.72
CA ILE A 136 -22.09 -12.61 -25.17
C ILE A 136 -22.46 -11.93 -23.84
N LEU A 137 -23.66 -11.33 -23.75
CA LEU A 137 -24.13 -10.71 -22.51
C LEU A 137 -24.24 -11.73 -21.37
N LEU A 138 -24.86 -12.89 -21.61
CA LEU A 138 -24.99 -13.94 -20.60
C LEU A 138 -23.62 -14.50 -20.19
N ASN A 139 -22.72 -14.76 -21.14
CA ASN A 139 -21.37 -15.23 -20.82
C ASN A 139 -20.57 -14.20 -19.99
N ALA A 140 -20.74 -12.91 -20.30
CA ALA A 140 -20.13 -11.83 -19.53
C ALA A 140 -20.65 -11.77 -18.09
N GLU A 141 -21.96 -11.92 -17.88
CA GLU A 141 -22.57 -11.96 -16.53
C GLU A 141 -22.11 -13.17 -15.70
N HIS A 142 -21.74 -14.28 -16.35
CA HIS A 142 -21.14 -15.45 -15.70
C HIS A 142 -19.62 -15.34 -15.50
N GLY A 143 -19.00 -14.21 -15.85
CA GLY A 143 -17.56 -13.98 -15.65
C GLY A 143 -16.65 -14.76 -16.61
N VAL A 144 -17.14 -15.12 -17.81
CA VAL A 144 -16.37 -15.89 -18.80
C VAL A 144 -15.21 -15.09 -19.40
N TYR A 145 -15.38 -13.77 -19.55
CA TYR A 145 -14.38 -12.91 -20.20
C TYR A 145 -13.46 -12.25 -19.18
N ASN A 146 -12.15 -12.40 -19.40
CA ASN A 146 -11.09 -11.81 -18.57
C ASN A 146 -10.17 -10.88 -19.38
N SER A 147 -10.32 -10.80 -20.70
CA SER A 147 -9.52 -9.95 -21.57
C SER A 147 -10.30 -9.49 -22.79
N ALA A 148 -9.87 -8.37 -23.36
CA ALA A 148 -10.47 -7.83 -24.57
C ALA A 148 -9.43 -7.08 -25.41
N ILE A 149 -9.62 -7.04 -26.73
CA ILE A 149 -8.82 -6.22 -27.65
C ILE A 149 -9.76 -5.28 -28.38
N MET A 150 -9.42 -3.99 -28.36
CA MET A 150 -10.16 -2.91 -29.02
C MET A 150 -9.30 -2.24 -30.09
N LEU A 151 -9.80 -2.17 -31.32
CA LEU A 151 -9.22 -1.44 -32.43
C LEU A 151 -9.73 0.01 -32.43
N LEU A 152 -8.81 0.97 -32.34
CA LEU A 152 -9.10 2.40 -32.39
C LEU A 152 -9.21 2.91 -33.84
N LYS A 153 -9.88 4.06 -34.02
CA LYS A 153 -9.99 4.75 -35.33
C LYS A 153 -8.63 5.09 -35.96
N ASN A 154 -7.62 5.35 -35.14
CA ASN A 154 -6.25 5.64 -35.59
C ASN A 154 -5.42 4.39 -35.90
N LYS A 155 -6.07 3.21 -36.02
CA LYS A 155 -5.46 1.90 -36.28
C LYS A 155 -4.49 1.40 -35.21
N LYS A 156 -4.52 2.00 -34.01
CA LYS A 156 -3.84 1.45 -32.82
C LYS A 156 -4.77 0.48 -32.09
N TYR A 157 -4.17 -0.40 -31.31
CA TYR A 157 -4.88 -1.37 -30.49
C TYR A 157 -4.82 -0.97 -29.02
N ILE A 158 -5.90 -1.26 -28.30
CA ILE A 158 -5.93 -1.29 -26.85
C ILE A 158 -6.16 -2.74 -26.43
N SER A 159 -5.20 -3.32 -25.71
CA SER A 159 -5.31 -4.62 -25.06
C SER A 159 -5.69 -4.42 -23.61
N ILE A 160 -6.76 -5.11 -23.19
CA ILE A 160 -7.36 -5.02 -21.87
C ILE A 160 -7.22 -6.38 -21.21
N PHE A 161 -6.64 -6.41 -20.01
CA PHE A 161 -6.42 -7.61 -19.21
C PHE A 161 -7.14 -7.49 -17.87
N ASP A 162 -7.33 -8.61 -17.16
CA ASP A 162 -8.06 -8.67 -15.89
C ASP A 162 -9.41 -7.92 -15.95
N LEU A 163 -10.14 -8.15 -17.04
CA LEU A 163 -11.44 -7.57 -17.29
C LEU A 163 -12.46 -8.14 -16.30
N TYR A 164 -13.11 -7.25 -15.54
CA TYR A 164 -14.18 -7.60 -14.62
C TYR A 164 -15.50 -6.97 -15.06
N VAL A 165 -16.51 -7.78 -15.33
CA VAL A 165 -17.83 -7.32 -15.75
C VAL A 165 -18.62 -6.85 -14.52
N LYS A 166 -18.91 -5.54 -14.47
CA LYS A 166 -19.67 -4.93 -13.36
C LYS A 166 -21.17 -5.02 -13.57
N LYS A 167 -21.63 -4.85 -14.81
CA LYS A 167 -23.06 -4.82 -15.12
C LYS A 167 -23.31 -5.18 -16.58
N GLY A 168 -24.31 -6.02 -16.81
CA GLY A 168 -25.00 -6.18 -18.09
C GLY A 168 -26.32 -5.41 -18.11
N SER A 169 -26.71 -4.93 -19.28
CA SER A 169 -28.06 -4.41 -19.53
C SER A 169 -28.55 -4.88 -20.88
N ALA A 170 -29.84 -5.20 -20.96
CA ALA A 170 -30.49 -5.68 -22.17
C ALA A 170 -31.60 -4.71 -22.57
N ASN A 171 -31.62 -4.37 -23.86
CA ASN A 171 -32.73 -3.68 -24.49
C ASN A 171 -33.58 -4.71 -25.25
N SER A 172 -34.89 -4.53 -25.19
CA SER A 172 -35.85 -5.37 -25.90
C SER A 172 -36.71 -4.51 -26.82
N LYS A 173 -37.13 -5.08 -27.94
CA LYS A 173 -38.10 -4.49 -28.87
C LYS A 173 -39.35 -5.37 -28.93
N ILE A 174 -40.48 -4.77 -29.28
CA ILE A 174 -41.72 -5.49 -29.50
C ILE A 174 -41.83 -5.78 -31.00
N ILE A 175 -41.92 -7.06 -31.36
CA ILE A 175 -42.19 -7.52 -32.73
C ILE A 175 -43.42 -8.41 -32.63
N ASP A 176 -44.46 -8.10 -33.41
CA ASP A 176 -45.71 -8.88 -33.46
C ASP A 176 -46.37 -9.14 -32.10
N GLY A 177 -46.20 -8.20 -31.15
CA GLY A 177 -46.75 -8.31 -29.79
C GLY A 177 -45.86 -9.08 -28.80
N GLU A 178 -44.76 -9.67 -29.25
CA GLU A 178 -43.79 -10.37 -28.41
C GLU A 178 -42.57 -9.50 -28.10
N THR A 179 -42.07 -9.62 -26.86
CA THR A 179 -40.84 -8.93 -26.44
C THR A 179 -39.63 -9.75 -26.87
N VAL A 180 -38.88 -9.23 -27.84
CA VAL A 180 -37.67 -9.87 -28.38
C VAL A 180 -36.44 -9.06 -27.97
N PHE A 181 -35.36 -9.75 -27.61
CA PHE A 181 -34.07 -9.10 -27.33
C PHE A 181 -33.60 -8.33 -28.56
N ASP A 182 -33.20 -7.07 -28.35
CA ASP A 182 -32.69 -6.21 -29.41
C ASP A 182 -31.15 -6.13 -29.36
N CYS A 183 -30.63 -5.59 -28.26
CA CYS A 183 -29.19 -5.44 -28.05
C CYS A 183 -28.83 -5.37 -26.56
N GLY A 184 -27.61 -5.78 -26.22
CA GLY A 184 -27.06 -5.65 -24.88
C GLY A 184 -26.03 -4.54 -24.78
N THR A 185 -25.75 -4.11 -23.55
CA THR A 185 -24.60 -3.26 -23.20
C THR A 185 -23.91 -3.85 -21.99
N ILE A 186 -22.59 -3.99 -22.07
CA ILE A 186 -21.73 -4.48 -20.98
C ILE A 186 -20.92 -3.30 -20.45
N THR A 187 -20.91 -3.13 -19.13
CA THR A 187 -19.96 -2.25 -18.42
C THR A 187 -18.97 -3.11 -17.65
N ALA A 188 -17.70 -2.98 -17.99
CA ALA A 188 -16.60 -3.70 -17.37
C ALA A 188 -15.53 -2.74 -16.84
N VAL A 189 -14.67 -3.25 -15.96
CA VAL A 189 -13.56 -2.52 -15.35
C VAL A 189 -12.28 -3.31 -15.58
N SER A 190 -11.17 -2.61 -15.82
CA SER A 190 -9.84 -3.21 -15.87
C SER A 190 -8.80 -2.28 -15.27
N SER A 191 -7.81 -2.88 -14.60
CA SER A 191 -6.63 -2.20 -14.05
C SER A 191 -5.34 -2.52 -14.83
N ILE A 192 -5.45 -3.15 -16.00
CA ILE A 192 -4.29 -3.44 -16.85
C ILE A 192 -4.70 -3.21 -18.29
N ILE A 193 -4.31 -2.06 -18.82
CA ILE A 193 -4.66 -1.63 -20.17
C ILE A 193 -3.39 -1.16 -20.87
N LEU A 194 -3.12 -1.74 -22.04
CA LEU A 194 -1.97 -1.44 -22.88
C LEU A 194 -2.45 -0.86 -24.21
N LYS A 195 -1.72 0.13 -24.71
CA LYS A 195 -1.96 0.75 -26.01
C LYS A 195 -0.73 0.62 -26.87
N GLY A 196 -0.88 0.08 -28.09
CA GLY A 196 0.24 -0.04 -29.03
C GLY A 196 -0.20 -0.20 -30.48
N ASN A 197 0.75 -0.56 -31.34
CA ASN A 197 0.52 -0.67 -32.79
C ASN A 197 -0.02 -2.04 -33.21
N ARG A 198 0.03 -3.03 -32.32
CA ARG A 198 -0.49 -4.39 -32.49
C ARG A 198 -1.32 -4.81 -31.28
N PRO A 199 -2.18 -5.85 -31.41
CA PRO A 199 -2.78 -6.47 -30.24
C PRO A 199 -1.71 -7.18 -29.39
N TYR A 200 -1.86 -7.05 -28.07
CA TYR A 200 -1.11 -7.78 -27.05
C TYR A 200 -1.98 -8.80 -26.33
N SER A 201 -1.34 -9.89 -25.95
CA SER A 201 -1.80 -11.03 -25.18
C SER A 201 -1.01 -11.12 -23.86
N THR A 202 -1.46 -11.96 -22.93
CA THR A 202 -0.77 -12.20 -21.66
C THR A 202 0.58 -12.92 -21.83
N LYS A 203 0.85 -13.47 -23.01
CA LYS A 203 2.10 -14.17 -23.35
C LYS A 203 3.17 -13.22 -23.88
N ASP A 204 2.80 -12.01 -24.30
CA ASP A 204 3.75 -11.04 -24.81
C ASP A 204 4.68 -10.55 -23.69
N THR A 205 5.93 -10.31 -24.07
CA THR A 205 7.02 -9.99 -23.13
C THR A 205 7.72 -8.70 -23.48
N PHE A 206 8.14 -7.96 -22.47
CA PHE A 206 8.82 -6.67 -22.60
C PHE A 206 10.26 -6.79 -22.11
N GLN A 207 11.21 -6.31 -22.93
CA GLN A 207 12.64 -6.37 -22.62
C GLN A 207 13.12 -5.16 -21.81
N GLU A 208 12.45 -4.02 -21.94
CA GLU A 208 12.75 -2.83 -21.16
C GLU A 208 11.46 -2.10 -20.76
N LEU A 209 11.48 -1.49 -19.60
CA LEU A 209 10.43 -0.63 -19.07
C LEU A 209 10.95 0.80 -18.90
N PHE A 210 10.10 1.77 -19.17
CA PHE A 210 10.37 3.19 -19.05
C PHE A 210 9.31 3.83 -18.17
N MET A 211 9.74 4.47 -17.09
CA MET A 211 8.84 4.96 -16.04
C MET A 211 9.11 6.42 -15.69
N GLU A 212 8.02 7.13 -15.42
CA GLU A 212 8.00 8.39 -14.70
C GLU A 212 7.18 8.18 -13.42
N ILE A 213 7.78 8.46 -12.27
CA ILE A 213 7.13 8.36 -10.94
C ILE A 213 6.81 9.73 -10.33
N THR A 214 5.94 9.76 -9.33
CA THR A 214 5.69 10.93 -8.46
C THR A 214 7.01 11.56 -8.00
N ASP A 215 7.20 12.85 -8.24
CA ASP A 215 8.40 13.60 -7.81
C ASP A 215 9.76 12.95 -8.12
N GLY A 216 9.84 12.17 -9.20
CA GLY A 216 11.04 11.39 -9.50
C GLY A 216 12.31 12.21 -9.71
N CYS A 217 12.21 13.47 -10.14
CA CYS A 217 13.38 14.37 -10.21
C CYS A 217 14.04 14.54 -8.83
N GLU A 218 13.22 14.74 -7.78
CA GLU A 218 13.74 14.95 -6.44
C GLU A 218 14.16 13.63 -5.78
N LEU A 219 13.39 12.56 -5.98
CA LEU A 219 13.72 11.23 -5.46
C LEU A 219 15.01 10.68 -6.07
N ILE A 220 15.32 11.01 -7.32
CA ILE A 220 16.60 10.63 -7.94
C ILE A 220 17.75 11.47 -7.35
N GLY A 221 17.52 12.75 -7.07
CA GLY A 221 18.53 13.61 -6.45
C GLY A 221 19.69 13.96 -7.37
N LEU A 222 19.42 14.21 -8.65
CA LEU A 222 20.41 14.69 -9.61
C LEU A 222 20.00 16.05 -10.17
N CYS A 223 20.96 16.97 -10.30
CA CYS A 223 20.75 18.25 -10.99
C CYS A 223 21.30 18.15 -12.42
N PRO A 224 20.52 18.46 -13.47
CA PRO A 224 20.98 18.43 -14.87
C PRO A 224 21.69 19.73 -15.30
N TYR A 225 21.82 20.70 -14.39
CA TYR A 225 22.44 22.00 -14.63
C TYR A 225 23.67 22.18 -13.74
N ASP A 226 24.77 22.68 -14.30
CA ASP A 226 25.87 23.24 -13.48
C ASP A 226 25.52 24.67 -13.08
N LEU A 227 24.79 24.78 -11.97
CA LEU A 227 24.36 26.06 -11.42
C LEU A 227 25.47 26.78 -10.65
N SER A 228 26.56 26.07 -10.31
CA SER A 228 27.61 26.61 -9.44
C SER A 228 28.38 27.78 -10.06
N LYS A 229 28.49 27.81 -11.40
CA LYS A 229 29.30 28.81 -12.12
C LYS A 229 28.51 29.99 -12.66
N ASN A 230 27.20 29.82 -12.88
CA ASN A 230 26.40 30.73 -13.70
C ASN A 230 25.17 31.29 -12.98
N TYR A 231 24.92 30.96 -11.70
CA TYR A 231 23.67 31.34 -11.02
C TYR A 231 23.42 32.86 -10.95
N LEU A 232 24.42 33.63 -10.53
CA LEU A 232 24.33 35.10 -10.46
C LEU A 232 24.08 35.73 -11.84
N ASP A 233 24.68 35.16 -12.88
CA ASP A 233 24.47 35.65 -14.23
C ASP A 233 23.06 35.30 -14.70
N ILE A 234 22.54 34.09 -14.41
CA ILE A 234 21.17 33.65 -14.79
C ILE A 234 20.15 34.60 -14.18
N MET A 235 20.35 34.99 -12.92
CA MET A 235 19.53 35.99 -12.21
C MET A 235 19.58 37.38 -12.86
N MET A 236 20.72 37.76 -13.46
CA MET A 236 20.96 39.07 -14.06
C MET A 236 20.61 39.13 -15.55
N TYR A 237 19.96 38.09 -16.10
CA TYR A 237 19.57 37.98 -17.52
C TYR A 237 20.71 38.27 -18.51
N LYS A 238 21.95 37.96 -18.13
CA LYS A 238 23.08 38.10 -19.06
C LYS A 238 22.99 37.02 -20.14
N ASN A 239 23.60 37.24 -21.31
CA ASN A 239 23.78 36.19 -22.30
C ASN A 239 24.68 35.10 -21.70
N ILE A 240 24.09 33.95 -21.35
CA ILE A 240 24.78 32.87 -20.64
C ILE A 240 24.57 31.57 -21.40
N GLU A 241 25.66 30.85 -21.58
CA GLU A 241 25.61 29.45 -21.94
C GLU A 241 25.46 28.62 -20.66
N ILE A 242 24.27 28.08 -20.41
CA ILE A 242 24.05 27.13 -19.31
C ILE A 242 24.46 25.75 -19.84
N PRO A 243 25.58 25.17 -19.36
CA PRO A 243 25.98 23.84 -19.80
C PRO A 243 24.94 22.82 -19.33
N ILE A 244 24.23 22.25 -20.30
CA ILE A 244 23.30 21.15 -20.10
C ILE A 244 24.11 19.88 -19.95
N GLN A 245 24.00 19.22 -18.80
CA GLN A 245 24.59 17.90 -18.58
C GLN A 245 23.49 16.87 -18.34
N ARG A 246 23.61 15.73 -19.01
CA ARG A 246 22.72 14.60 -18.78
C ARG A 246 23.22 13.85 -17.55
N SER A 247 22.59 14.10 -16.40
CA SER A 247 22.94 13.46 -15.13
C SER A 247 22.25 12.10 -15.02
N MET A 248 23.03 11.05 -14.80
CA MET A 248 22.50 9.69 -14.68
C MET A 248 23.21 8.87 -13.61
N ILE A 249 22.46 7.95 -13.02
CA ILE A 249 22.98 6.86 -12.20
C ILE A 249 22.63 5.53 -12.87
N TYR A 250 23.61 4.64 -12.93
CA TYR A 250 23.49 3.29 -13.46
C TYR A 250 23.71 2.30 -12.32
N VAL A 251 22.90 1.26 -12.27
CA VAL A 251 23.02 0.20 -11.26
C VAL A 251 22.57 -1.12 -11.83
N ASN A 252 23.28 -2.20 -11.48
CA ASN A 252 22.94 -3.54 -11.92
C ASN A 252 22.49 -4.38 -10.72
N THR A 253 21.25 -4.86 -10.72
CA THR A 253 20.68 -5.57 -9.56
C THR A 253 20.32 -7.01 -9.89
N VAL A 254 19.93 -7.76 -8.86
CA VAL A 254 19.35 -9.11 -8.99
C VAL A 254 18.09 -9.14 -9.86
N GLU A 255 17.38 -8.01 -10.00
CA GLU A 255 16.20 -7.89 -10.88
C GLU A 255 16.58 -7.47 -12.31
N GLY A 256 17.68 -6.73 -12.48
CA GLY A 256 18.20 -6.29 -13.77
C GLY A 256 18.90 -4.93 -13.72
N GLU A 257 19.15 -4.35 -14.89
CA GLU A 257 19.83 -3.06 -15.02
C GLU A 257 18.83 -1.90 -14.84
N PHE A 258 19.13 -0.98 -13.92
CA PHE A 258 18.39 0.28 -13.78
C PHE A 258 19.24 1.47 -14.21
N ARG A 259 18.59 2.43 -14.86
CA ARG A 259 19.14 3.73 -15.20
C ARG A 259 18.19 4.82 -14.73
N PHE A 260 18.65 5.64 -13.80
CA PHE A 260 17.95 6.82 -13.30
C PHE A 260 18.51 8.04 -14.01
N SER A 261 17.67 8.76 -14.76
CA SER A 261 18.09 9.93 -15.54
C SER A 261 17.28 11.15 -15.18
N VAL A 262 17.95 12.29 -15.05
CA VAL A 262 17.32 13.61 -14.96
C VAL A 262 17.77 14.46 -16.15
N TYR A 263 16.83 15.16 -16.75
CA TYR A 263 16.98 15.95 -17.96
C TYR A 263 16.60 17.40 -17.69
N PRO A 264 17.27 18.36 -18.33
CA PRO A 264 16.85 19.75 -18.28
C PRO A 264 15.62 19.95 -19.18
N GLU A 265 14.62 20.65 -18.63
CA GLU A 265 13.53 21.24 -19.38
C GLU A 265 13.63 22.77 -19.29
N TYR A 266 13.27 23.47 -20.34
CA TYR A 266 13.15 24.92 -20.27
C TYR A 266 11.92 25.37 -21.06
N LYS A 267 11.28 26.42 -20.58
CA LYS A 267 10.21 27.12 -21.31
C LYS A 267 10.67 28.54 -21.53
N CYS A 268 10.69 28.94 -22.79
CA CYS A 268 10.92 30.31 -23.20
C CYS A 268 9.59 30.87 -23.71
N SER A 269 9.18 31.99 -23.15
CA SER A 269 8.09 32.83 -23.65
C SER A 269 8.65 34.21 -23.98
N LYS A 270 7.83 35.06 -24.61
CA LYS A 270 8.24 36.42 -25.02
C LYS A 270 8.80 37.25 -23.85
N ASP A 271 8.24 37.06 -22.65
CA ASP A 271 8.54 37.85 -21.46
C ASP A 271 9.06 36.99 -20.29
N SER A 272 9.28 35.69 -20.49
CA SER A 272 9.74 34.80 -19.41
C SER A 272 10.63 33.65 -19.88
N PHE A 273 11.57 33.29 -19.02
CA PHE A 273 12.38 32.09 -19.16
C PHE A 273 12.28 31.30 -17.85
N SER A 274 11.95 30.01 -17.94
CA SER A 274 11.91 29.13 -16.77
C SER A 274 12.67 27.84 -17.05
N LEU A 275 13.52 27.45 -16.11
CA LEU A 275 14.16 26.14 -16.08
C LEU A 275 13.30 25.17 -15.27
N GLY A 276 13.18 23.94 -15.75
CA GLY A 276 12.50 22.81 -15.11
C GLY A 276 13.31 21.54 -15.30
N PHE A 277 12.89 20.46 -14.64
CA PHE A 277 13.54 19.14 -14.71
C PHE A 277 12.50 18.11 -15.17
N ALA A 278 12.96 17.14 -15.95
CA ALA A 278 12.24 15.90 -16.22
C ALA A 278 13.06 14.71 -15.76
N HIS A 279 12.42 13.61 -15.41
CA HIS A 279 13.10 12.37 -15.08
C HIS A 279 12.62 11.22 -15.94
N LYS A 280 13.45 10.18 -16.00
CA LYS A 280 13.08 8.88 -16.57
C LYS A 280 13.83 7.78 -15.84
N ILE A 281 13.11 6.76 -15.42
CA ILE A 281 13.68 5.51 -14.92
C ILE A 281 13.56 4.48 -16.03
N GLN A 282 14.69 3.94 -16.47
CA GLN A 282 14.74 2.82 -17.40
C GLN A 282 15.11 1.58 -16.61
N PHE A 283 14.36 0.50 -16.81
CA PHE A 283 14.62 -0.80 -16.20
C PHE A 283 14.69 -1.86 -17.29
N LYS A 284 15.80 -2.59 -17.33
CA LYS A 284 16.03 -3.71 -18.23
C LYS A 284 16.15 -4.98 -17.37
N PRO A 285 15.06 -5.74 -17.22
CA PRO A 285 15.07 -6.96 -16.41
C PRO A 285 16.04 -8.01 -16.96
N GLN A 286 16.54 -8.89 -16.09
CA GLN A 286 17.40 -10.01 -16.51
C GLN A 286 16.72 -10.94 -17.52
N LYS A 287 15.39 -11.08 -17.39
CA LYS A 287 14.52 -11.82 -18.30
C LYS A 287 13.38 -10.92 -18.74
N ALA A 288 13.01 -10.99 -20.02
CA ALA A 288 11.85 -10.26 -20.53
C ALA A 288 10.59 -10.62 -19.72
N LEU A 289 9.85 -9.58 -19.30
CA LEU A 289 8.72 -9.71 -18.38
C LEU A 289 7.40 -9.81 -19.13
N ARG A 290 6.53 -10.73 -18.72
CA ARG A 290 5.13 -10.79 -19.14
C ARG A 290 4.33 -9.65 -18.52
N VAL A 291 3.21 -9.29 -19.15
CA VAL A 291 2.28 -8.26 -18.64
C VAL A 291 1.91 -8.48 -17.17
N THR A 292 1.69 -9.73 -16.76
CA THR A 292 1.33 -10.10 -15.38
C THR A 292 2.48 -9.91 -14.39
N GLU A 293 3.72 -10.12 -14.82
CA GLU A 293 4.94 -10.03 -13.98
C GLU A 293 5.38 -8.57 -13.78
N ILE A 294 5.05 -7.69 -14.74
CA ILE A 294 5.36 -6.26 -14.66
C ILE A 294 4.77 -5.66 -13.40
N ARG A 295 3.51 -5.97 -13.07
CA ARG A 295 2.82 -5.36 -11.91
C ARG A 295 3.55 -5.63 -10.59
N GLU A 296 3.95 -6.88 -10.36
CA GLU A 296 4.68 -7.27 -9.14
C GLU A 296 6.03 -6.55 -9.06
N THR A 297 6.75 -6.48 -10.19
CA THR A 297 8.04 -5.78 -10.29
C THR A 297 7.90 -4.29 -9.99
N LEU A 298 6.86 -3.65 -10.54
CA LEU A 298 6.58 -2.24 -10.29
C LEU A 298 6.24 -1.97 -8.81
N ILE A 299 5.49 -2.87 -8.16
CA ILE A 299 5.17 -2.73 -6.73
C ILE A 299 6.45 -2.75 -5.88
N LYS A 300 7.40 -3.66 -6.16
CA LYS A 300 8.69 -3.71 -5.47
C LYS A 300 9.47 -2.41 -5.65
N LEU A 301 9.50 -1.89 -6.88
CA LEU A 301 10.20 -0.67 -7.22
C LEU A 301 9.55 0.57 -6.59
N THR A 302 8.23 0.75 -6.69
CA THR A 302 7.56 1.91 -6.09
C THR A 302 7.62 1.87 -4.57
N SER A 303 7.59 0.68 -3.97
CA SER A 303 7.75 0.49 -2.53
C SER A 303 9.12 0.95 -2.04
N PHE A 304 10.19 0.69 -2.81
CA PHE A 304 11.52 1.24 -2.51
C PHE A 304 11.50 2.77 -2.41
N PHE A 305 10.95 3.45 -3.43
CA PHE A 305 10.80 4.92 -3.40
C PHE A 305 9.88 5.43 -2.29
N THR A 306 8.84 4.66 -1.96
CA THR A 306 7.92 4.96 -0.86
C THR A 306 8.65 4.95 0.48
N ILE A 307 9.58 4.01 0.71
CA ILE A 307 10.45 4.02 1.91
C ILE A 307 11.33 5.27 1.96
N LEU A 308 11.89 5.68 0.81
CA LEU A 308 12.75 6.86 0.73
C LEU A 308 12.02 8.15 1.15
N CYS A 309 10.77 8.35 0.74
CA CYS A 309 10.04 9.59 1.05
C CYS A 309 9.09 9.52 2.25
N GLY A 310 8.64 8.33 2.64
CA GLY A 310 7.65 8.19 3.70
C GLY A 310 6.22 8.45 3.26
N GLU A 311 5.96 8.38 1.96
CA GLU A 311 4.70 8.72 1.30
C GLU A 311 4.45 7.80 0.11
N THR A 312 3.18 7.66 -0.30
CA THR A 312 2.84 6.87 -1.49
C THR A 312 3.47 7.48 -2.74
N VAL A 313 4.31 6.69 -3.43
CA VAL A 313 4.84 6.99 -4.77
C VAL A 313 4.08 6.19 -5.80
N THR A 314 3.58 6.85 -6.83
CA THR A 314 2.89 6.21 -7.95
C THR A 314 3.69 6.35 -9.24
N ILE A 315 3.32 5.54 -10.23
CA ILE A 315 3.85 5.63 -11.58
C ILE A 315 2.87 6.51 -12.36
N ASN A 316 3.35 7.60 -12.93
CA ASN A 316 2.54 8.54 -13.71
C ASN A 316 2.55 8.17 -15.20
N LYS A 317 3.67 7.61 -15.68
CA LYS A 317 3.79 7.06 -17.03
C LYS A 317 4.59 5.77 -17.02
N LEU A 318 4.12 4.78 -17.77
CA LEU A 318 4.85 3.55 -18.04
C LEU A 318 4.74 3.20 -19.53
N SER A 319 5.88 2.90 -20.14
CA SER A 319 5.95 2.31 -21.47
C SER A 319 6.87 1.09 -21.45
N GLY A 320 6.51 0.04 -22.18
CA GLY A 320 7.33 -1.14 -22.37
C GLY A 320 7.89 -1.20 -23.79
N MET A 321 9.15 -1.60 -23.93
CA MET A 321 9.78 -1.87 -25.21
C MET A 321 9.88 -3.36 -25.46
N GLU A 322 9.48 -3.74 -26.67
CA GLU A 322 9.64 -5.07 -27.22
C GLU A 322 10.65 -5.01 -28.37
N GLN A 323 11.55 -6.00 -28.46
CA GLN A 323 12.29 -6.24 -29.69
C GLN A 323 11.42 -7.07 -30.64
N VAL A 324 10.66 -6.38 -31.48
CA VAL A 324 10.10 -6.98 -32.69
C VAL A 324 11.09 -6.75 -33.82
N ASN A 325 11.64 -7.81 -34.41
CA ASN A 325 12.48 -7.63 -35.61
C ASN A 325 11.63 -7.07 -36.76
N PRO A 326 12.02 -5.97 -37.43
CA PRO A 326 13.33 -5.29 -37.40
C PRO A 326 13.38 -3.97 -36.61
N LYS A 327 12.31 -3.55 -35.92
CA LYS A 327 12.25 -2.28 -35.19
C LYS A 327 11.63 -2.45 -33.80
N PRO A 328 12.26 -1.92 -32.73
CA PRO A 328 11.67 -1.96 -31.41
C PRO A 328 10.32 -1.25 -31.41
N GLU A 329 9.31 -1.91 -30.85
CA GLU A 329 8.00 -1.33 -30.65
C GLU A 329 7.84 -0.90 -29.19
N ILE A 330 7.15 0.23 -28.98
CA ILE A 330 6.85 0.76 -27.66
C ILE A 330 5.34 0.66 -27.44
N ALA A 331 4.95 0.02 -26.34
CA ALA A 331 3.58 -0.01 -25.85
C ALA A 331 3.45 0.90 -24.63
N ASP A 332 2.37 1.69 -24.57
CA ASP A 332 2.06 2.53 -23.42
C ASP A 332 1.10 1.80 -22.49
N PHE A 333 1.46 1.70 -21.21
CA PHE A 333 0.57 1.18 -20.18
C PHE A 333 -0.25 2.34 -19.64
N ILE A 334 -1.57 2.27 -19.83
CA ILE A 334 -2.50 3.34 -19.47
C ILE A 334 -3.39 2.98 -18.27
N GLY A 335 -3.38 1.71 -17.81
CA GLY A 335 -4.21 1.25 -16.69
C GLY A 335 -3.46 0.66 -15.48
N ILE A 336 -2.15 0.45 -15.54
CA ILE A 336 -1.39 -0.33 -14.52
C ILE A 336 -1.06 0.44 -13.22
N CYS A 337 -1.38 1.73 -13.17
CA CYS A 337 -1.01 2.62 -12.06
C CYS A 337 -2.20 2.76 -11.10
N ASN A 338 -1.96 2.70 -9.78
CA ASN A 338 -3.03 2.78 -8.78
C ASN A 338 -3.83 4.10 -8.85
N TYR A 339 -3.14 5.21 -9.12
CA TYR A 339 -3.68 6.54 -9.44
C TYR A 339 -2.51 7.45 -9.85
N GLU A 340 -2.76 8.47 -10.67
CA GLU A 340 -1.73 9.46 -11.05
C GLU A 340 -1.52 10.46 -9.92
N LYS A 341 -0.26 10.62 -9.51
CA LYS A 341 0.15 11.52 -8.43
C LYS A 341 1.41 12.23 -8.87
N ASP A 342 1.28 13.51 -9.18
CA ASP A 342 2.43 14.29 -9.64
C ASP A 342 3.31 14.79 -8.49
N LYS A 343 2.72 14.97 -7.29
CA LYS A 343 3.40 15.54 -6.13
C LYS A 343 3.12 14.75 -4.85
N LEU A 344 4.14 14.60 -4.01
CA LEU A 344 4.02 14.17 -2.62
C LEU A 344 3.31 15.25 -1.78
N ASN A 345 2.67 14.81 -0.70
CA ASN A 345 1.82 15.62 0.16
C ASN A 345 2.62 16.48 1.17
N ALA A 346 3.91 16.21 1.38
CA ALA A 346 4.74 16.98 2.29
C ALA A 346 4.81 18.47 1.91
N LEU A 347 4.09 19.27 2.73
CA LEU A 347 4.08 20.73 2.92
C LEU A 347 3.01 21.55 2.18
N ASP A 348 1.77 21.06 2.13
CA ASP A 348 0.62 21.88 1.70
C ASP A 348 0.00 22.78 2.81
N ASN A 349 0.55 22.90 4.03
CA ASN A 349 -0.20 23.59 5.12
C ASN A 349 0.58 24.43 6.16
N SER A 350 1.83 24.85 5.95
CA SER A 350 2.45 25.81 6.91
C SER A 350 3.48 26.83 6.40
N GLY A 351 3.57 27.04 5.09
CA GLY A 351 4.01 28.33 4.53
C GLY A 351 5.42 28.83 4.85
N ILE A 352 6.40 27.99 5.21
CA ILE A 352 7.79 28.48 5.40
C ILE A 352 8.87 27.60 4.71
N ASP A 353 8.60 26.33 4.42
CA ASP A 353 9.46 25.48 3.57
C ASP A 353 8.50 24.76 2.62
N THR A 354 8.47 24.86 1.28
CA THR A 354 9.55 24.78 0.31
C THR A 354 9.04 25.24 -1.07
N THR A 355 9.94 25.75 -1.91
CA THR A 355 9.82 25.74 -3.37
C THR A 355 9.77 24.28 -3.87
N SER A 356 9.12 24.02 -5.01
CA SER A 356 8.66 22.70 -5.52
C SER A 356 9.63 21.50 -5.54
N PHE A 357 10.93 21.66 -5.22
CA PHE A 357 11.97 20.61 -5.28
C PHE A 357 12.86 20.49 -4.02
N LYS A 358 12.59 21.23 -2.93
CA LYS A 358 13.51 21.38 -1.77
C LYS A 358 13.11 20.58 -0.52
N ARG A 359 12.64 19.33 -0.62
CA ARG A 359 12.31 18.57 0.61
C ARG A 359 13.58 17.94 1.17
N LEU A 360 14.19 18.64 2.11
CA LEU A 360 15.37 18.16 2.86
C LEU A 360 15.09 16.87 3.63
N SER A 361 13.82 16.62 3.97
CA SER A 361 13.38 15.48 4.78
C SER A 361 13.24 14.15 4.04
N ILE A 362 13.32 14.16 2.70
CA ILE A 362 13.20 12.92 1.91
C ILE A 362 14.58 12.39 1.51
N PHE A 363 14.71 11.07 1.51
CA PHE A 363 15.89 10.38 1.03
C PHE A 363 15.89 10.32 -0.50
N LYS A 364 17.07 10.34 -1.09
CA LYS A 364 17.28 10.40 -2.53
C LYS A 364 18.15 9.22 -2.99
N ILE A 365 18.03 8.81 -4.25
CA ILE A 365 18.91 7.78 -4.84
C ILE A 365 20.38 8.18 -4.71
N SER A 366 20.67 9.47 -4.88
CA SER A 366 22.00 10.05 -4.69
C SER A 366 22.55 9.99 -3.26
N ASP A 367 21.72 9.65 -2.26
CA ASP A 367 22.15 9.57 -0.86
C ASP A 367 22.91 8.26 -0.56
N PHE A 368 22.75 7.23 -1.40
CA PHE A 368 23.44 5.95 -1.24
C PHE A 368 24.89 6.04 -1.74
N SER A 369 25.84 5.65 -0.88
CA SER A 369 27.24 5.49 -1.27
C SER A 369 27.44 4.26 -2.18
N ASP A 370 26.64 3.21 -1.97
CA ASP A 370 26.59 1.99 -2.77
C ASP A 370 25.12 1.64 -3.06
N LEU A 371 24.60 2.23 -4.14
CA LEU A 371 23.21 2.01 -4.56
C LEU A 371 22.96 0.57 -5.02
N GLU A 372 23.97 -0.10 -5.58
CA GLU A 372 23.85 -1.48 -6.04
C GLU A 372 23.55 -2.42 -4.88
N LYS A 373 24.36 -2.32 -3.82
CA LYS A 373 24.15 -3.08 -2.60
C LYS A 373 22.80 -2.75 -1.96
N ALA A 374 22.41 -1.48 -1.92
CA ALA A 374 21.14 -1.05 -1.34
C ALA A 374 19.93 -1.65 -2.06
N MET A 375 19.90 -1.56 -3.40
CA MET A 375 18.80 -2.09 -4.20
C MET A 375 18.77 -3.62 -4.20
N ASN A 376 19.92 -4.29 -4.22
CA ASN A 376 19.99 -5.74 -4.08
C ASN A 376 19.44 -6.20 -2.72
N PHE A 377 19.86 -5.54 -1.63
CA PHE A 377 19.31 -5.81 -0.31
C PHE A 377 17.78 -5.69 -0.30
N TRP A 378 17.24 -4.59 -0.85
CA TRP A 378 15.81 -4.38 -0.92
C TRP A 378 15.07 -5.49 -1.68
N PHE A 379 15.52 -5.82 -2.90
CA PHE A 379 14.85 -6.82 -3.72
C PHE A 379 14.93 -8.23 -3.14
N GLU A 380 16.09 -8.61 -2.58
CA GLU A 380 16.30 -9.92 -1.95
C GLU A 380 15.45 -10.11 -0.68
N HIS A 381 15.21 -9.03 0.08
CA HIS A 381 14.48 -9.09 1.35
C HIS A 381 13.00 -8.70 1.23
N TYR A 382 12.55 -8.23 0.06
CA TYR A 382 11.20 -7.72 -0.13
C TYR A 382 10.12 -8.74 0.25
N GLU A 383 10.28 -10.00 -0.17
CA GLU A 383 9.28 -11.05 0.11
C GLU A 383 9.20 -11.37 1.61
N ASN A 384 10.33 -11.39 2.31
CA ASN A 384 10.37 -11.59 3.76
C ASN A 384 9.70 -10.42 4.48
N LEU A 385 9.92 -9.19 3.99
CA LEU A 385 9.33 -7.96 4.52
C LEU A 385 7.91 -7.68 4.02
N TYR A 386 7.32 -8.55 3.18
CA TYR A 386 6.08 -8.26 2.46
C TYR A 386 4.91 -7.89 3.39
N ASN A 387 4.76 -8.60 4.51
CA ASN A 387 3.70 -8.33 5.49
C ASN A 387 3.91 -6.97 6.17
N ALA A 388 5.16 -6.64 6.52
CA ALA A 388 5.52 -5.34 7.07
C ALA A 388 5.23 -4.24 6.04
N GLN A 389 5.65 -4.43 4.79
CA GLN A 389 5.47 -3.47 3.70
C GLN A 389 4.00 -3.22 3.37
N LYS A 390 3.14 -4.25 3.44
CA LYS A 390 1.68 -4.10 3.29
C LYS A 390 1.08 -3.28 4.42
N ALA A 391 1.45 -3.56 5.65
CA ALA A 391 1.00 -2.80 6.81
C ALA A 391 1.46 -1.33 6.72
N TYR A 392 2.70 -1.11 6.31
CA TYR A 392 3.26 0.21 6.03
C TYR A 392 2.48 0.96 4.94
N SER A 393 2.22 0.32 3.80
CA SER A 393 1.44 0.89 2.70
C SER A 393 0.02 1.28 3.12
N ARG A 394 -0.60 0.49 4.02
CA ARG A 394 -1.91 0.81 4.59
C ARG A 394 -1.86 2.07 5.48
N ILE A 395 -0.81 2.22 6.30
CA ILE A 395 -0.62 3.41 7.12
C ILE A 395 -0.50 4.66 6.23
N LEU A 396 0.24 4.56 5.13
CA LEU A 396 0.39 5.66 4.16
C LEU A 396 -0.92 6.01 3.46
N LEU A 397 -1.69 5.00 3.06
CA LEU A 397 -3.02 5.21 2.48
C LEU A 397 -3.96 5.90 3.48
N ASP A 398 -3.96 5.49 4.75
CA ASP A 398 -4.74 6.14 5.80
C ASP A 398 -4.33 7.62 5.97
N GLU A 399 -3.03 7.93 5.89
CA GLU A 399 -2.52 9.31 5.94
C GLU A 399 -2.96 10.14 4.73
N GLU A 400 -2.85 9.57 3.54
CA GLU A 400 -3.22 10.20 2.27
C GLU A 400 -4.72 10.49 2.19
N LEU A 401 -5.55 9.55 2.65
CA LEU A 401 -7.00 9.72 2.75
C LEU A 401 -7.43 10.51 4.00
N LYS A 402 -6.47 10.93 4.85
CA LYS A 402 -6.70 11.62 6.13
C LYS A 402 -7.67 10.85 7.06
N VAL A 403 -7.63 9.52 6.98
CA VAL A 403 -8.39 8.60 7.82
C VAL A 403 -7.68 8.43 9.16
N VAL A 404 -8.31 8.88 10.24
CA VAL A 404 -7.77 8.74 11.60
C VAL A 404 -8.64 7.75 12.36
N SER A 405 -8.13 6.53 12.56
CA SER A 405 -8.87 5.46 13.24
C SER A 405 -7.96 4.53 14.03
N VAL A 406 -8.55 3.73 14.92
CA VAL A 406 -7.85 2.66 15.65
C VAL A 406 -7.22 1.64 14.69
N ASN A 407 -7.76 1.49 13.48
CA ASN A 407 -7.17 0.60 12.48
C ASN A 407 -5.76 1.03 12.04
N LYS A 408 -5.43 2.33 12.11
CA LYS A 408 -4.06 2.81 11.83
C LYS A 408 -3.08 2.32 12.90
N PHE A 409 -3.50 2.32 14.17
CA PHE A 409 -2.73 1.71 15.26
C PHE A 409 -2.56 0.20 15.05
N LEU A 410 -3.63 -0.52 14.70
CA LEU A 410 -3.54 -1.96 14.41
C LEU A 410 -2.62 -2.26 13.22
N ALA A 411 -2.65 -1.44 12.17
CA ALA A 411 -1.72 -1.56 11.05
C ALA A 411 -0.27 -1.38 11.52
N ALA A 412 0.01 -0.44 12.42
CA ALA A 412 1.34 -0.29 13.02
C ALA A 412 1.76 -1.50 13.87
N MET A 413 0.82 -2.19 14.53
CA MET A 413 1.14 -3.44 15.24
C MET A 413 1.49 -4.56 14.26
N GLN A 414 0.72 -4.70 13.18
CA GLN A 414 0.99 -5.65 12.08
C GLN A 414 2.34 -5.36 11.41
N LEU A 415 2.73 -4.09 11.31
CA LEU A 415 4.05 -3.68 10.81
C LEU A 415 5.18 -4.24 11.68
N ILE A 416 5.08 -4.10 13.02
CA ILE A 416 6.07 -4.61 13.97
C ILE A 416 6.16 -6.15 13.89
N GLU A 417 5.02 -6.82 13.83
CA GLU A 417 4.93 -8.28 13.73
C GLU A 417 5.56 -8.78 12.44
N GLY A 418 5.16 -8.20 11.30
CA GLY A 418 5.70 -8.55 9.99
C GLY A 418 7.20 -8.33 9.90
N TYR A 419 7.71 -7.22 10.46
CA TYR A 419 9.15 -6.96 10.50
C TYR A 419 9.87 -7.99 11.37
N SER A 420 9.34 -8.27 12.56
CA SER A 420 9.99 -9.19 13.51
C SER A 420 10.01 -10.63 12.99
N GLN A 421 8.97 -11.04 12.25
CA GLN A 421 8.90 -12.34 11.59
C GLN A 421 9.90 -12.46 10.44
N ALA A 422 10.12 -11.38 9.67
CA ALA A 422 11.05 -11.38 8.54
C ALA A 422 12.51 -11.74 8.93
N TYR A 423 12.90 -11.41 10.17
CA TYR A 423 14.24 -11.66 10.71
C TYR A 423 14.26 -12.71 11.82
N ALA A 424 13.17 -13.45 12.01
CA ALA A 424 13.11 -14.52 12.98
C ALA A 424 13.90 -15.73 12.49
N ASP A 425 14.85 -16.22 13.29
CA ASP A 425 15.39 -17.57 13.10
C ASP A 425 14.39 -18.55 13.72
N GLU A 426 13.41 -18.97 12.93
CA GLU A 426 12.33 -19.85 13.38
C GLU A 426 12.87 -21.14 13.99
N LYS A 427 13.95 -21.69 13.44
CA LYS A 427 14.57 -22.92 13.95
C LYS A 427 15.14 -22.70 15.36
N LYS A 428 15.90 -21.63 15.54
CA LYS A 428 16.46 -21.29 16.86
C LYS A 428 15.37 -20.96 17.88
N GLU A 429 14.33 -20.24 17.48
CA GLU A 429 13.22 -19.89 18.38
C GLU A 429 12.42 -21.14 18.81
N ILE A 430 12.24 -22.11 17.91
CA ILE A 430 11.65 -23.42 18.26
C ILE A 430 12.56 -24.18 19.23
N GLU A 431 13.87 -24.23 18.98
CA GLU A 431 14.84 -24.89 19.87
C GLU A 431 14.83 -24.27 21.29
N ASP A 432 14.83 -22.93 21.38
CA ASP A 432 14.76 -22.20 22.64
C ASP A 432 13.41 -22.44 23.36
N PHE A 433 12.29 -22.50 22.62
CA PHE A 433 10.98 -22.80 23.17
C PHE A 433 10.88 -24.23 23.70
N GLU A 434 11.35 -25.23 22.96
CA GLU A 434 11.30 -26.63 23.38
C GLU A 434 12.18 -26.86 24.62
N LYS A 435 13.33 -26.19 24.70
CA LYS A 435 14.17 -26.20 25.91
C LYS A 435 13.45 -25.60 27.10
N TRP A 436 12.84 -24.43 26.94
CA TRP A 436 12.06 -23.80 27.99
C TRP A 436 10.84 -24.66 28.40
N LYS A 437 10.15 -25.27 27.44
CA LYS A 437 9.00 -26.16 27.66
C LYS A 437 9.41 -27.36 28.50
N ALA A 438 10.55 -27.99 28.17
CA ALA A 438 11.10 -29.09 28.96
C ALA A 438 11.42 -28.66 30.40
N ASP A 439 12.13 -27.54 30.57
CA ASP A 439 12.47 -27.00 31.89
C ASP A 439 11.23 -26.63 32.72
N PHE A 440 10.19 -26.10 32.08
CA PHE A 440 8.92 -25.72 32.72
C PHE A 440 8.13 -26.96 33.17
N LEU A 441 8.01 -27.97 32.31
CA LEU A 441 7.35 -29.23 32.65
C LEU A 441 8.07 -29.94 33.80
N LEU A 442 9.42 -29.94 33.81
CA LEU A 442 10.22 -30.46 34.93
C LEU A 442 10.00 -29.71 36.24
N LYS A 443 9.68 -28.41 36.20
CA LYS A 443 9.35 -27.64 37.41
C LYS A 443 7.95 -27.95 37.91
N LEU A 444 6.98 -28.16 37.01
CA LEU A 444 5.61 -28.53 37.38
C LEU A 444 5.56 -29.93 37.99
N ASP A 445 6.32 -30.87 37.44
CA ASP A 445 6.44 -32.25 37.94
C ASP A 445 6.99 -32.32 39.37
N ARG A 446 7.72 -31.29 39.82
CA ARG A 446 8.26 -31.17 41.19
C ARG A 446 7.30 -30.50 42.18
N MET A 447 6.13 -30.04 41.75
CA MET A 447 5.17 -29.39 42.64
C MET A 447 4.22 -30.43 43.24
N GLU A 448 4.15 -30.51 44.58
CA GLU A 448 3.37 -31.52 45.32
C GLU A 448 1.84 -31.48 45.06
N ASN A 449 1.31 -30.43 44.42
CA ASN A 449 -0.13 -30.18 44.24
C ASN A 449 -0.62 -30.28 42.79
N ILE A 450 0.19 -30.79 41.85
CA ILE A 450 -0.19 -30.90 40.43
C ILE A 450 -0.33 -32.38 40.09
N LYS A 451 -1.50 -32.78 39.53
CA LYS A 451 -1.71 -34.15 39.07
C LYS A 451 -0.99 -34.39 37.74
N GLU A 452 -0.58 -35.62 37.48
CA GLU A 452 0.09 -36.01 36.22
C GLU A 452 -0.80 -35.72 34.99
N GLU A 453 -2.12 -35.88 35.13
CA GLU A 453 -3.13 -35.54 34.11
C GLU A 453 -3.12 -34.04 33.76
N ASP A 454 -2.90 -33.15 34.73
CA ASP A 454 -2.81 -31.70 34.49
C ASP A 454 -1.53 -31.37 33.72
N ILE A 455 -0.42 -32.05 34.00
CA ILE A 455 0.86 -31.88 33.30
C ILE A 455 0.73 -32.33 31.85
N GLU A 456 0.01 -33.43 31.59
CA GLU A 456 -0.24 -33.92 30.24
C GLU A 456 -1.10 -32.94 29.42
N ILE A 457 -2.18 -32.41 30.01
CA ILE A 457 -3.01 -31.37 29.37
C ILE A 457 -2.18 -30.11 29.06
N ILE A 458 -1.32 -29.68 29.99
CA ILE A 458 -0.45 -28.52 29.81
C ILE A 458 0.58 -28.78 28.70
N ARG A 459 1.18 -29.98 28.65
CA ARG A 459 2.14 -30.39 27.62
C ARG A 459 1.54 -30.35 26.22
N ASP A 460 0.31 -30.84 26.09
CA ASP A 460 -0.43 -30.88 24.82
C ASP A 460 -0.94 -29.49 24.39
N GLY A 461 -1.26 -28.63 25.36
CA GLY A 461 -1.69 -27.25 25.10
C GLY A 461 -0.56 -26.26 24.82
N LEU A 462 0.66 -26.54 25.28
CA LEU A 462 1.85 -25.70 25.09
C LEU A 462 2.49 -25.94 23.70
N GLY A 463 1.98 -25.26 22.69
CA GLY A 463 2.61 -25.17 21.37
C GLY A 463 3.46 -23.90 21.19
N PHE A 464 4.49 -23.98 20.35
CA PHE A 464 5.18 -22.79 19.87
C PHE A 464 4.19 -21.95 19.02
N SER A 465 4.02 -20.68 19.37
CA SER A 465 3.08 -19.75 18.71
C SER A 465 3.79 -18.60 18.00
N GLY A 466 5.10 -18.73 17.76
CA GLY A 466 5.95 -17.69 17.17
C GLY A 466 6.55 -16.73 18.22
N ILE A 467 7.22 -15.69 17.72
CA ILE A 467 7.79 -14.64 18.56
C ILE A 467 6.66 -13.92 19.30
N SER A 468 6.75 -13.84 20.63
CA SER A 468 5.78 -13.07 21.41
C SER A 468 5.78 -11.60 20.96
N PHE A 469 4.60 -11.01 20.80
CA PHE A 469 4.47 -9.61 20.37
C PHE A 469 5.22 -8.63 21.27
N ARG A 470 5.28 -8.91 22.58
CA ARG A 470 6.08 -8.12 23.52
C ARG A 470 7.57 -8.11 23.16
N LYS A 471 8.13 -9.26 22.77
CA LYS A 471 9.53 -9.36 22.31
C LYS A 471 9.70 -8.60 20.99
N ALA A 472 8.77 -8.76 20.04
CA ALA A 472 8.76 -8.03 18.78
C ALA A 472 8.79 -6.50 18.98
N VAL A 473 7.88 -5.94 19.81
CA VAL A 473 7.85 -4.50 20.11
C VAL A 473 9.16 -4.03 20.76
N LYS A 474 9.70 -4.80 21.71
CA LYS A 474 10.97 -4.47 22.38
C LYS A 474 12.13 -4.36 21.39
N GLU A 475 12.34 -5.40 20.59
CA GLU A 475 13.46 -5.44 19.65
C GLU A 475 13.30 -4.40 18.54
N PHE A 476 12.09 -4.24 17.98
CA PHE A 476 11.80 -3.26 16.95
C PHE A 476 12.09 -1.83 17.40
N PHE A 477 11.56 -1.43 18.56
CA PHE A 477 11.77 -0.09 19.11
C PHE A 477 13.23 0.16 19.45
N TYR A 478 13.91 -0.82 20.05
CA TYR A 478 15.33 -0.69 20.38
C TYR A 478 16.19 -0.56 19.13
N ALA A 479 16.02 -1.46 18.14
CA ALA A 479 16.82 -1.48 16.93
C ALA A 479 16.69 -0.18 16.12
N GLY A 480 15.45 0.34 15.97
CA GLY A 480 15.25 1.59 15.25
C GLY A 480 15.79 2.80 16.02
N SER A 481 15.66 2.79 17.35
CA SER A 481 16.24 3.86 18.19
C SER A 481 17.76 3.86 18.17
N SER A 482 18.39 2.68 18.17
CA SER A 482 19.85 2.57 18.19
C SER A 482 20.52 3.03 16.89
N CYS A 483 19.76 3.13 15.80
CA CYS A 483 20.21 3.76 14.55
C CYS A 483 20.36 5.28 14.69
N ILE A 484 19.68 5.91 15.65
CA ILE A 484 19.63 7.37 15.82
C ILE A 484 20.44 7.81 17.03
N GLU A 485 20.24 7.15 18.18
CA GLU A 485 20.91 7.47 19.44
C GLU A 485 21.57 6.23 20.03
N THR A 486 22.82 6.36 20.48
CA THR A 486 23.53 5.26 21.14
C THR A 486 23.02 5.06 22.57
N MET A 487 22.29 3.98 22.81
CA MET A 487 21.82 3.58 24.14
C MET A 487 21.99 2.07 24.32
N SER A 488 22.29 1.61 25.54
CA SER A 488 22.32 0.18 25.81
C SER A 488 20.90 -0.40 25.84
N LYS A 489 20.76 -1.65 25.39
CA LYS A 489 19.49 -2.39 25.38
C LYS A 489 18.79 -2.41 26.74
N THR A 490 19.56 -2.63 27.82
CA THR A 490 19.04 -2.64 29.19
C THR A 490 18.50 -1.28 29.61
N ALA A 491 19.23 -0.20 29.33
CA ALA A 491 18.79 1.16 29.64
C ALA A 491 17.54 1.55 28.85
N PHE A 492 17.49 1.19 27.56
CA PHE A 492 16.33 1.43 26.71
C PHE A 492 15.06 0.77 27.26
N PHE A 493 15.15 -0.52 27.62
CA PHE A 493 14.01 -1.25 28.16
C PHE A 493 13.57 -0.71 29.52
N GLN A 494 14.49 -0.31 30.40
CA GLN A 494 14.13 0.30 31.68
C GLN A 494 13.38 1.63 31.46
N LYS A 495 13.85 2.46 30.53
CA LYS A 495 13.25 3.76 30.21
C LYS A 495 11.85 3.63 29.58
N HIS A 496 11.64 2.63 28.71
CA HIS A 496 10.44 2.53 27.86
C HIS A 496 9.50 1.37 28.22
N ASN A 497 9.69 0.68 29.35
CA ASN A 497 8.88 -0.49 29.70
C ASN A 497 7.37 -0.20 29.76
N THR A 498 6.97 0.94 30.36
CA THR A 498 5.56 1.33 30.45
C THR A 498 4.91 1.55 29.09
N LEU A 499 5.63 2.19 28.15
CA LEU A 499 5.15 2.39 26.79
C LEU A 499 4.91 1.04 26.10
N ILE A 500 5.90 0.14 26.17
CA ILE A 500 5.81 -1.21 25.60
C ILE A 500 4.63 -1.98 26.21
N ASP A 501 4.45 -1.90 27.53
CA ASP A 501 3.33 -2.54 28.24
C ASP A 501 1.97 -2.05 27.74
N ASN A 502 1.83 -0.74 27.54
CA ASN A 502 0.60 -0.14 27.05
C ASN A 502 0.31 -0.52 25.60
N ILE A 503 1.32 -0.51 24.73
CA ILE A 503 1.19 -0.96 23.33
C ILE A 503 0.71 -2.42 23.27
N VAL A 504 1.34 -3.32 24.03
CA VAL A 504 0.97 -4.74 24.06
C VAL A 504 -0.44 -4.93 24.62
N ASN A 505 -0.79 -4.21 25.69
CA ASN A 505 -2.13 -4.28 26.28
C ASN A 505 -3.21 -3.86 25.28
N ASP A 506 -3.02 -2.73 24.60
CA ASP A 506 -4.05 -2.17 23.73
C ASP A 506 -4.17 -2.93 22.42
N ARG A 507 -3.05 -3.41 21.86
CA ARG A 507 -3.09 -4.39 20.76
C ARG A 507 -3.97 -5.57 21.17
N ASN A 508 -3.71 -6.16 22.34
CA ASN A 508 -4.47 -7.30 22.84
C ASN A 508 -5.96 -6.96 23.06
N PHE A 509 -6.26 -5.76 23.56
CA PHE A 509 -7.64 -5.29 23.74
C PHE A 509 -8.40 -5.28 22.43
N TYR A 510 -7.78 -4.78 21.35
CA TYR A 510 -8.42 -4.67 20.04
C TYR A 510 -8.39 -5.97 19.22
N THR A 511 -7.52 -6.93 19.55
CA THR A 511 -7.45 -8.22 18.84
C THR A 511 -8.15 -9.38 19.56
N HIS A 512 -8.40 -9.29 20.87
CA HIS A 512 -9.01 -10.38 21.64
C HIS A 512 -10.44 -10.07 22.10
N SER A 513 -11.34 -11.03 21.93
CA SER A 513 -12.77 -10.93 22.25
C SER A 513 -13.10 -10.91 23.75
N SER A 514 -12.10 -10.98 24.62
CA SER A 514 -12.28 -11.00 26.07
C SER A 514 -12.29 -9.59 26.65
N ASN A 515 -13.44 -9.14 27.17
CA ASN A 515 -13.62 -7.85 27.85
C ASN A 515 -12.91 -7.78 29.23
N ARG A 516 -11.79 -8.50 29.42
CA ARG A 516 -11.07 -8.61 30.69
C ARG A 516 -9.99 -7.55 30.87
N ILE A 517 -9.62 -6.89 29.77
CA ILE A 517 -8.59 -5.85 29.74
C ILE A 517 -9.25 -4.53 29.33
N THR A 518 -8.70 -3.43 29.80
CA THR A 518 -9.13 -2.07 29.46
C THR A 518 -8.04 -1.38 28.66
N VAL A 519 -8.45 -0.48 27.76
CA VAL A 519 -7.55 0.40 27.00
C VAL A 519 -6.70 1.24 27.96
N ARG A 520 -5.41 1.41 27.64
CA ARG A 520 -4.44 2.18 28.44
C ARG A 520 -3.90 3.42 27.71
N LEU A 521 -3.83 3.39 26.39
CA LEU A 521 -3.47 4.54 25.57
C LEU A 521 -4.74 5.33 25.24
N ASP A 522 -4.67 6.65 25.28
CA ASP A 522 -5.71 7.45 24.64
C ASP A 522 -5.59 7.40 23.11
N PHE A 523 -6.60 7.93 22.42
CA PHE A 523 -6.63 7.89 20.96
C PHE A 523 -5.45 8.65 20.32
N ASN A 524 -5.05 9.79 20.88
CA ASN A 524 -3.92 10.56 20.37
C ASN A 524 -2.60 9.82 20.59
N GLU A 525 -2.45 9.17 21.74
CA GLU A 525 -1.31 8.30 22.03
C GLU A 525 -1.22 7.14 21.05
N MET A 526 -2.34 6.49 20.69
CA MET A 526 -2.35 5.44 19.67
C MET A 526 -1.90 5.93 18.29
N ILE A 527 -2.37 7.11 17.86
CA ILE A 527 -1.97 7.70 16.58
C ILE A 527 -0.49 8.11 16.61
N ASN A 528 -0.02 8.62 17.74
CA ASN A 528 1.39 8.93 17.97
C ASN A 528 2.25 7.66 17.86
N VAL A 529 1.82 6.55 18.50
CA VAL A 529 2.46 5.23 18.39
C VAL A 529 2.49 4.75 16.94
N ALA A 530 1.37 4.84 16.22
CA ALA A 530 1.32 4.43 14.81
C ALA A 530 2.33 5.22 13.95
N THR A 531 2.45 6.52 14.23
CA THR A 531 3.36 7.42 13.51
C THR A 531 4.82 7.08 13.80
N ILE A 532 5.22 6.87 15.06
CA ILE A 532 6.61 6.47 15.36
C ILE A 532 6.94 5.09 14.80
N CYS A 533 6.00 4.13 14.80
CA CYS A 533 6.24 2.81 14.22
C CYS A 533 6.52 2.90 12.71
N LYS A 534 5.77 3.76 11.99
CA LYS A 534 6.00 4.05 10.58
C LYS A 534 7.42 4.59 10.35
N GLU A 535 7.83 5.58 11.15
CA GLU A 535 9.14 6.21 11.00
C GLU A 535 10.28 5.27 11.40
N LEU A 536 10.14 4.50 12.49
CA LEU A 536 11.11 3.49 12.90
C LEU A 536 11.30 2.41 11.84
N PHE A 537 10.23 1.95 11.19
CA PHE A 537 10.34 0.99 10.09
C PHE A 537 11.17 1.56 8.94
N ARG A 538 10.95 2.82 8.55
CA ARG A 538 11.79 3.48 7.54
C ARG A 538 13.25 3.56 8.00
N VAL A 539 13.50 3.99 9.23
CA VAL A 539 14.87 4.08 9.80
C VAL A 539 15.59 2.73 9.69
N LEU A 540 14.93 1.65 10.12
CA LEU A 540 15.46 0.29 10.08
C LEU A 540 15.80 -0.14 8.65
N VAL A 541 14.84 -0.06 7.74
CA VAL A 541 15.04 -0.50 6.35
C VAL A 541 16.10 0.35 5.64
N LEU A 542 16.09 1.68 5.83
CA LEU A 542 17.10 2.57 5.24
C LEU A 542 18.51 2.30 5.78
N ASN A 543 18.62 2.04 7.08
CA ASN A 543 19.88 1.64 7.71
C ASN A 543 20.39 0.31 7.13
N ASP A 544 19.52 -0.68 6.99
CA ASP A 544 19.90 -2.01 6.47
C ASP A 544 20.26 -1.97 4.97
N MET A 545 19.63 -1.08 4.20
CA MET A 545 20.04 -0.74 2.83
C MET A 545 21.38 0.00 2.76
N GLY A 546 21.97 0.38 3.90
CA GLY A 546 23.31 0.98 3.98
C GLY A 546 23.35 2.50 3.93
N ILE A 547 22.25 3.20 4.19
CA ILE A 547 22.29 4.66 4.39
C ILE A 547 23.12 4.97 5.63
N ALA A 548 24.08 5.89 5.48
CA ALA A 548 24.92 6.32 6.59
C ALA A 548 24.09 6.98 7.70
N GLN A 549 24.47 6.72 8.95
CA GLN A 549 23.80 7.30 10.12
C GLN A 549 23.71 8.83 10.06
N SER A 550 24.75 9.52 9.58
CA SER A 550 24.75 10.97 9.41
C SER A 550 23.64 11.46 8.46
N VAL A 551 23.36 10.70 7.39
CA VAL A 551 22.29 11.01 6.44
C VAL A 551 20.92 10.71 7.05
N LEU A 552 20.76 9.60 7.80
CA LEU A 552 19.52 9.35 8.57
C LEU A 552 19.23 10.53 9.51
N LEU A 553 20.23 10.95 10.29
CA LEU A 553 20.15 12.07 11.23
C LEU A 553 19.84 13.41 10.54
N GLN A 554 20.36 13.61 9.33
CA GLN A 554 20.06 14.79 8.55
C GLN A 554 18.62 14.77 8.04
N ARG A 555 18.21 13.74 7.29
CA ARG A 555 16.90 13.70 6.60
C ARG A 555 15.74 13.76 7.57
N PHE A 556 15.68 12.83 8.52
CA PHE A 556 14.60 12.83 9.51
C PHE A 556 14.66 14.06 10.44
N GLY A 557 15.83 14.67 10.62
CA GLY A 557 16.01 15.91 11.39
C GLY A 557 15.34 17.12 10.76
N HIS A 558 15.17 17.11 9.44
CA HIS A 558 14.43 18.13 8.70
C HIS A 558 12.92 17.84 8.60
N SER A 559 12.43 16.75 9.21
CA SER A 559 11.00 16.48 9.34
C SER A 559 10.51 16.91 10.71
N ARG A 560 9.76 18.02 10.77
CA ARG A 560 9.14 18.51 12.03
C ARG A 560 8.30 17.45 12.73
N LEU A 561 7.56 16.65 11.94
CA LEU A 561 6.75 15.56 12.46
C LEU A 561 7.62 14.46 13.09
N SER A 562 8.66 14.02 12.37
CA SER A 562 9.56 12.97 12.84
C SER A 562 10.28 13.45 14.11
N VAL A 563 10.92 14.63 14.10
CA VAL A 563 11.59 15.19 15.28
C VAL A 563 10.65 15.23 16.50
N ALA A 564 9.44 15.78 16.33
CA ALA A 564 8.48 15.89 17.42
C ALA A 564 8.02 14.54 17.96
N ILE A 565 7.82 13.53 17.09
CA ILE A 565 7.33 12.22 17.53
C ILE A 565 8.42 11.38 18.20
N PHE A 566 9.66 11.45 17.71
CA PHE A 566 10.82 10.81 18.33
C PHE A 566 11.10 11.41 19.71
N GLU A 567 11.08 12.73 19.84
CA GLU A 567 11.26 13.38 21.14
C GLU A 567 10.11 13.04 22.10
N ARG A 568 8.86 13.13 21.65
CA ARG A 568 7.68 12.88 22.50
C ARG A 568 7.62 11.45 23.03
N ILE A 569 7.88 10.45 22.18
CA ILE A 569 7.66 9.04 22.55
C ILE A 569 8.93 8.39 23.11
N LEU A 570 10.09 8.71 22.53
CA LEU A 570 11.36 8.05 22.87
C LEU A 570 12.29 8.96 23.67
N GLY A 571 11.98 10.26 23.77
CA GLY A 571 12.85 11.23 24.43
C GLY A 571 14.17 11.44 23.70
N ILE A 572 14.21 11.16 22.38
CA ILE A 572 15.38 11.32 21.54
C ILE A 572 15.41 12.76 21.02
N LYS A 573 16.48 13.50 21.35
CA LYS A 573 16.69 14.85 20.82
C LYS A 573 17.53 14.78 19.54
N TRP A 574 17.01 15.39 18.49
CA TRP A 574 17.69 15.42 17.19
C TRP A 574 18.80 16.45 17.17
N CYS A 575 20.02 16.00 16.84
CA CYS A 575 21.14 16.87 16.50
C CYS A 575 21.31 16.82 14.98
N VAL A 576 20.76 17.81 14.28
CA VAL A 576 20.82 17.88 12.82
C VAL A 576 22.22 18.36 12.42
N PRO A 577 22.95 17.63 11.56
CA PRO A 577 24.20 18.11 11.00
C PRO A 577 23.98 19.43 10.23
N GLU A 578 24.90 20.39 10.35
CA GLU A 578 24.80 21.70 9.69
C GLU A 578 24.92 21.62 8.15
N ASP A 579 25.62 20.60 7.62
CA ASP A 579 25.91 20.49 6.20
C ASP A 579 24.75 19.91 5.39
N ILE A 580 24.18 20.70 4.48
CA ILE A 580 23.25 20.24 3.43
C ILE A 580 24.02 19.42 2.39
N CYS A 581 23.55 18.20 2.09
CA CYS A 581 24.25 17.28 1.19
C CYS A 581 23.99 17.55 -0.30
N GLY A 582 24.99 17.21 -1.13
CA GLY A 582 24.98 17.13 -2.61
C GLY A 582 23.88 17.89 -3.37
N TYR A 583 22.83 17.16 -3.76
CA TYR A 583 21.69 17.68 -4.53
C TYR A 583 21.00 18.85 -3.84
N ASP A 584 20.71 18.70 -2.55
CA ASP A 584 19.98 19.71 -1.80
C ASP A 584 20.79 21.00 -1.67
N LYS A 585 22.12 20.91 -1.53
CA LYS A 585 23.01 22.08 -1.55
C LYS A 585 22.99 22.79 -2.91
N THR A 586 22.94 22.02 -4.00
CA THR A 586 22.86 22.56 -5.36
C THR A 586 21.52 23.27 -5.59
N MET A 587 20.42 22.64 -5.15
CA MET A 587 19.09 23.22 -5.22
C MET A 587 18.90 24.39 -4.26
N TRP A 588 19.60 24.42 -3.13
CA TRP A 588 19.58 25.53 -2.18
C TRP A 588 19.96 26.84 -2.88
N ASN A 589 21.08 26.81 -3.58
CA ASN A 589 21.60 27.93 -4.35
C ASN A 589 20.72 28.32 -5.54
N PHE A 590 19.89 27.42 -6.07
CA PHE A 590 19.00 27.71 -7.20
C PHE A 590 17.82 28.63 -6.86
N PHE A 591 17.51 28.81 -5.57
CA PHE A 591 16.30 29.54 -5.15
C PHE A 591 16.54 30.62 -4.09
N ASP A 592 17.64 30.58 -3.33
CA ASP A 592 17.89 31.50 -2.21
C ASP A 592 18.58 32.81 -2.66
N SER A 593 17.84 33.65 -3.39
CA SER A 593 18.21 35.08 -3.48
C SER A 593 17.00 35.99 -3.67
N SER A 594 15.99 35.84 -2.81
CA SER A 594 14.95 36.87 -2.64
C SER A 594 14.64 37.22 -1.18
N ILE A 595 15.56 36.97 -0.22
CA ILE A 595 15.46 37.51 1.15
C ILE A 595 16.88 37.70 1.72
N SER A 596 17.55 38.79 1.35
CA SER A 596 18.48 39.52 2.23
C SER A 596 18.82 40.86 1.57
N ASP A 597 17.88 41.80 1.69
CA ASP A 597 18.16 43.23 1.83
C ASP A 597 17.63 43.67 3.20
#